data_AF-A0A9P8JMQ3-F1
#
_entry.id   AF-A0A9P8JMQ3-F1
#
_cell.length_a   1.000
_cell.length_b   1.000
_cell.length_c   1.000
_cell.angle_alpha   90.00
_cell.angle_beta   90.00
_cell.angle_gamma   90.00
#
_symmetry.space_group_name_H-M   'P 1'
#
loop_
_entity.id
_entity.type
_entity.pdbx_description
1 polymer ?
#
loop_
_entity_poly.entity_id
_entity_poly.type
_entity_poly.pdbx_seq_one_letter_code
_entity_poly.pdbx_strand_id
1 'polypeptide(L)'
;KLGAARATKVTIETEDGDGDAEMADEDDEGWESDGSLSSVPTDEITSVPIDDHSHRYKTLDRHRHHSHKDPRPHRNTDGYHSHAHSTPHAVYHDEYELHLPTGRTAGHRSLAKYYRQNLRNYPTPEERAEQRAIEGRHDSDDEEEARRSRHDRGRQIVSRAEGGLGMVGVSEVKKKEVRAAEKREKKREQRAQANYQWGNDKRGNNQKHFRDHLLQ
;
A
#
# COMPACT_ATOMS: atom_id res chain seq x y z
N LYS A 1 12.35 17.56 -15.88
CA LYS A 1 13.35 18.64 -16.02
C LYS A 1 13.19 19.57 -14.82
N LEU A 2 14.05 19.42 -13.82
CA LEU A 2 14.05 20.25 -12.61
C LEU A 2 14.65 21.62 -12.94
N GLY A 3 13.99 22.69 -12.51
CA GLY A 3 14.33 24.07 -12.85
C GLY A 3 15.68 24.51 -12.29
N ALA A 4 16.37 25.38 -13.03
CA ALA A 4 17.69 25.89 -12.72
C ALA A 4 17.76 26.58 -11.33
N ALA A 5 18.89 26.41 -10.65
CA ALA A 5 19.18 27.03 -9.36
C ALA A 5 19.12 28.56 -9.47
N ARG A 6 18.48 29.21 -8.50
CA ARG A 6 18.41 30.67 -8.40
C ARG A 6 19.60 31.18 -7.61
N ALA A 7 20.37 32.12 -8.16
CA ALA A 7 21.44 32.81 -7.43
C ALA A 7 20.82 33.76 -6.39
N THR A 8 21.34 33.71 -5.16
CA THR A 8 20.95 34.58 -4.04
C THR A 8 21.79 35.84 -4.06
N LYS A 9 21.22 36.98 -4.47
CA LYS A 9 21.85 38.30 -4.32
C LYS A 9 21.52 38.86 -2.94
N VAL A 10 22.53 39.01 -2.08
CA VAL A 10 22.41 39.71 -0.80
C VAL A 10 22.81 41.15 -1.04
N THR A 11 21.89 42.10 -0.82
CA THR A 11 22.18 43.53 -0.83
C THR A 11 22.18 44.00 0.62
N ILE A 12 23.34 44.43 1.11
CA ILE A 12 23.46 45.12 2.41
C ILE A 12 23.42 46.62 2.09
N GLU A 13 22.47 47.33 2.68
CA GLU A 13 22.38 48.79 2.56
C GLU A 13 23.30 49.41 3.62
N THR A 14 24.40 50.02 3.19
CA THR A 14 25.21 50.95 4.00
C THR A 14 24.77 52.39 3.76
N GLU A 15 24.87 53.21 4.81
CA GLU A 15 24.13 54.46 5.02
C GLU A 15 24.60 55.66 4.16
N ASP A 16 25.63 55.48 3.34
CA ASP A 16 26.14 56.50 2.43
C ASP A 16 26.11 55.93 1.00
N GLY A 17 25.15 56.42 0.21
CA GLY A 17 24.88 55.94 -1.13
C GLY A 17 25.97 56.31 -2.13
N ASP A 18 26.74 55.32 -2.57
CA ASP A 18 27.20 55.10 -3.95
C ASP A 18 28.16 53.90 -3.97
N GLY A 19 28.01 52.98 -4.92
CA GLY A 19 29.06 52.00 -5.25
C GLY A 19 28.62 50.54 -5.25
N ASP A 20 28.30 50.05 -6.45
CA ASP A 20 28.30 48.63 -6.81
C ASP A 20 29.75 48.11 -6.70
N ALA A 21 30.10 47.45 -5.60
CA ALA A 21 31.39 46.82 -5.43
C ALA A 21 31.27 45.33 -5.79
N GLU A 22 31.67 44.99 -7.01
CA GLU A 22 31.97 43.62 -7.41
C GLU A 22 33.17 43.13 -6.58
N MET A 23 32.91 42.28 -5.57
CA MET A 23 33.98 41.59 -4.84
C MET A 23 34.46 40.44 -5.72
N ALA A 24 35.63 40.64 -6.34
CA ALA A 24 36.34 39.62 -7.09
C ALA A 24 36.74 38.46 -6.15
N ASP A 25 36.40 37.24 -6.55
CA ASP A 25 36.86 35.99 -5.95
C ASP A 25 38.38 35.87 -6.15
N GLU A 26 39.16 36.37 -5.21
CA GLU A 26 40.59 36.06 -5.09
C GLU A 26 40.86 35.43 -3.71
N ASP A 27 41.36 34.21 -3.79
CA ASP A 27 42.14 33.44 -2.82
C ASP A 27 41.43 32.82 -1.60
N ASP A 28 41.14 31.52 -1.78
CA ASP A 28 40.96 30.48 -0.75
C ASP A 28 42.20 30.38 0.16
N GLU A 29 42.39 31.36 1.03
CA GLU A 29 43.34 31.29 2.13
C GLU A 29 42.60 30.88 3.41
N GLY A 30 42.72 29.59 3.70
CA GLY A 30 42.14 28.92 4.85
C GLY A 30 42.34 29.71 6.14
N TRP A 31 41.22 30.04 6.77
CA TRP A 31 41.19 30.51 8.15
C TRP A 31 41.66 29.38 9.07
N GLU A 32 42.98 29.22 9.20
CA GLU A 32 43.58 28.47 10.28
C GLU A 32 43.21 29.17 11.59
N SER A 33 42.22 28.60 12.28
CA SER A 33 41.82 29.05 13.61
C SER A 33 42.96 28.70 14.57
N ASP A 34 43.83 29.66 14.87
CA ASP A 34 44.82 29.54 15.93
C ASP A 34 44.08 29.54 17.28
N GLY A 35 43.82 28.33 17.78
CA GLY A 35 43.07 28.10 19.00
C GLY A 35 43.73 28.74 20.23
N SER A 36 43.34 29.98 20.53
CA SER A 36 43.41 30.54 21.88
C SER A 36 41.98 30.51 22.45
N LEU A 37 41.73 29.49 23.26
CA LEU A 37 40.47 29.35 24.00
C LEU A 37 40.27 30.59 24.89
N SER A 38 39.29 31.42 24.51
CA SER A 38 38.79 32.57 25.27
C SER A 38 38.52 32.17 26.73
N SER A 39 39.18 32.83 27.68
CA SER A 39 39.12 32.51 29.12
C SER A 39 37.89 33.08 29.84
N VAL A 40 36.78 33.27 29.13
CA VAL A 40 35.55 33.79 29.75
C VAL A 40 34.82 32.63 30.45
N PRO A 41 34.53 32.72 31.75
CA PRO A 41 33.82 31.68 32.49
C PRO A 41 32.41 31.48 31.90
N THR A 42 32.19 30.30 31.31
CA THR A 42 30.94 29.91 30.64
C THR A 42 29.71 29.93 31.56
N ASP A 43 29.90 29.86 32.88
CA ASP A 43 28.83 29.84 33.87
C ASP A 43 28.08 31.19 34.01
N GLU A 44 28.66 32.31 33.55
CA GLU A 44 28.00 33.63 33.56
C GLU A 44 27.24 33.91 32.24
N ILE A 45 27.52 33.14 31.19
CA ILE A 45 26.78 33.15 29.92
C ILE A 45 25.58 32.22 30.07
N THR A 46 24.71 32.50 31.04
CA THR A 46 23.38 31.90 31.03
C THR A 46 22.70 32.40 29.76
N SER A 47 22.13 31.49 28.97
CA SER A 47 21.35 31.86 27.80
C SER A 47 20.12 32.61 28.30
N VAL A 48 20.18 33.94 28.35
CA VAL A 48 19.00 34.77 28.50
C VAL A 48 18.11 34.41 27.30
N PRO A 49 16.89 33.86 27.50
CA PRO A 49 16.01 33.63 26.38
C PRO A 49 15.71 35.00 25.77
N ILE A 50 16.33 35.31 24.63
CA ILE A 50 16.01 36.47 23.78
C ILE A 50 14.53 36.38 23.30
N ASP A 51 13.97 35.19 23.46
CA ASP A 51 12.74 34.70 22.91
C ASP A 51 11.54 34.95 23.85
N ASP A 52 11.38 36.18 24.36
CA ASP A 52 10.04 36.64 24.74
C ASP A 52 9.20 36.84 23.48
N HIS A 53 8.71 35.72 22.97
CA HIS A 53 7.83 35.67 21.81
C HIS A 53 6.40 36.10 22.13
N SER A 54 6.12 36.67 23.31
CA SER A 54 4.81 37.25 23.64
C SER A 54 4.30 38.18 22.54
N HIS A 55 5.20 38.92 21.89
CA HIS A 55 4.88 39.77 20.73
C HIS A 55 4.42 38.99 19.50
N ARG A 56 4.94 37.76 19.28
CA ARG A 56 4.46 36.87 18.21
C ARG A 56 3.05 36.39 18.52
N TYR A 57 2.75 36.00 19.76
CA TYR A 57 1.39 35.62 20.17
C TYR A 57 0.37 36.76 20.03
N LYS A 58 0.77 38.02 20.28
CA LYS A 58 -0.07 39.22 20.07
C LYS A 58 -0.42 39.52 18.62
N THR A 59 0.29 38.92 17.65
CA THR A 59 0.04 39.14 16.22
C THR A 59 -0.57 37.92 15.54
N LEU A 60 -0.71 36.79 16.25
CA LEU A 60 -1.33 35.58 15.71
C LEU A 60 -2.76 35.84 15.26
N ASP A 61 -3.57 36.57 16.02
CA ASP A 61 -4.96 36.91 15.66
C ASP A 61 -5.10 37.70 14.34
N ARG A 62 -4.03 38.34 13.88
CA ARG A 62 -3.96 39.03 12.58
C ARG A 62 -3.68 38.07 11.42
N HIS A 63 -3.18 36.87 11.69
CA HIS A 63 -2.97 35.86 10.66
C HIS A 63 -4.29 35.20 10.26
N ARG A 64 -4.49 35.03 8.95
CA ARG A 64 -5.70 34.43 8.34
C ARG A 64 -6.11 33.08 8.94
N HIS A 65 -5.15 32.32 9.47
CA HIS A 65 -5.38 30.99 10.04
C HIS A 65 -5.62 30.97 11.56
N HIS A 66 -5.46 32.12 12.21
CA HIS A 66 -5.57 32.29 13.67
C HIS A 66 -6.57 33.39 14.06
N SER A 67 -7.09 34.13 13.08
CA SER A 67 -8.16 35.10 13.28
C SER A 67 -9.49 34.40 13.50
N HIS A 68 -10.06 34.52 14.70
CA HIS A 68 -11.44 34.09 14.99
C HIS A 68 -12.50 35.11 14.55
N LYS A 69 -12.09 36.20 13.90
CA LYS A 69 -12.97 37.29 13.45
C LYS A 69 -13.11 37.38 11.92
N ASP A 70 -12.35 36.58 11.16
CA ASP A 70 -12.49 36.50 9.71
C ASP A 70 -13.74 35.67 9.35
N PRO A 71 -14.75 36.25 8.68
CA PRO A 71 -15.96 35.52 8.29
C PRO A 71 -15.73 34.54 7.11
N ARG A 72 -14.55 34.53 6.50
CA ARG A 72 -14.21 33.64 5.39
C ARG A 72 -14.04 32.19 5.86
N PRO A 73 -14.42 31.19 5.05
CA PRO A 73 -14.26 29.79 5.40
C PRO A 73 -12.77 29.44 5.49
N HIS A 74 -12.34 28.88 6.63
CA HIS A 74 -10.98 28.39 6.80
C HIS A 74 -10.83 26.98 6.20
N ARG A 75 -9.61 26.67 5.74
CA ARG A 75 -9.26 25.34 5.24
C ARG A 75 -8.59 24.57 6.38
N ASN A 76 -9.27 23.54 6.87
CA ASN A 76 -8.69 22.54 7.76
C ASN A 76 -8.20 21.33 6.95
N THR A 77 -7.55 20.38 7.61
CA THR A 77 -7.03 19.15 6.99
C THR A 77 -8.10 18.32 6.28
N ASP A 78 -9.35 18.44 6.72
CA ASP A 78 -10.54 17.76 6.21
C ASP A 78 -11.37 18.59 5.22
N GLY A 79 -11.04 19.86 4.98
CA GLY A 79 -11.69 20.69 3.94
C GLY A 79 -12.00 22.13 4.36
N TYR A 80 -12.82 22.81 3.56
CA TYR A 80 -13.33 24.15 3.86
C TYR A 80 -14.57 24.07 4.76
N HIS A 81 -14.51 24.71 5.92
CA HIS A 81 -15.65 24.76 6.85
C HIS A 81 -16.26 26.17 6.87
N SER A 82 -17.56 26.24 6.64
CA SER A 82 -18.34 27.47 6.82
C SER A 82 -18.73 27.65 8.28
N HIS A 83 -18.53 28.84 8.85
CA HIS A 83 -19.07 29.23 10.17
C HIS A 83 -20.60 29.39 10.22
N ALA A 84 -21.30 29.10 9.13
CA ALA A 84 -22.68 29.54 8.94
C ALA A 84 -23.74 28.78 9.73
N HIS A 85 -23.47 27.61 10.33
CA HIS A 85 -24.52 26.90 11.08
C HIS A 85 -23.99 26.26 12.35
N SER A 86 -24.56 26.68 13.48
CA SER A 86 -24.75 25.79 14.63
C SER A 86 -25.37 24.52 14.08
N THR A 87 -24.63 23.41 14.12
CA THR A 87 -25.19 22.12 13.72
C THR A 87 -26.44 21.91 14.57
N PRO A 88 -27.60 21.61 13.96
CA PRO A 88 -28.80 21.38 14.76
C PRO A 88 -28.45 20.29 15.77
N HIS A 89 -28.56 20.63 17.06
CA HIS A 89 -28.28 19.70 18.16
C HIS A 89 -29.01 18.40 17.84
N ALA A 90 -28.24 17.33 17.65
CA ALA A 90 -28.81 16.00 17.48
C ALA A 90 -29.77 15.77 18.64
N VAL A 91 -31.01 15.41 18.33
CA VAL A 91 -32.07 15.24 19.34
C VAL A 91 -31.64 14.15 20.33
N TYR A 92 -30.90 13.16 19.83
CA TYR A 92 -30.28 12.10 20.61
C TYR A 92 -29.12 11.47 19.83
N HIS A 93 -28.05 11.07 20.52
CA HIS A 93 -26.95 10.30 19.93
C HIS A 93 -26.62 9.13 20.84
N ASP A 94 -26.44 7.95 20.24
CA ASP A 94 -25.91 6.74 20.86
C ASP A 94 -24.51 6.45 20.27
N GLU A 95 -23.80 5.47 20.81
CA GLU A 95 -22.49 5.04 20.31
C GLU A 95 -22.56 4.51 18.86
N TYR A 96 -23.74 4.06 18.42
CA TYR A 96 -23.93 3.38 17.13
C TYR A 96 -24.79 4.16 16.14
N GLU A 97 -25.66 5.05 16.62
CA GLU A 97 -26.66 5.75 15.80
C GLU A 97 -26.80 7.23 16.19
N LEU A 98 -26.99 8.06 15.17
CA LEU A 98 -27.27 9.49 15.28
C LEU A 98 -28.71 9.74 14.87
N HIS A 99 -29.53 10.30 15.77
CA HIS A 99 -30.90 10.70 15.45
C HIS A 99 -30.93 12.14 14.96
N LEU A 100 -31.28 12.32 13.68
CA LEU A 100 -31.41 13.63 13.06
C LEU A 100 -32.76 14.25 13.44
N PRO A 101 -32.85 15.60 13.50
CA PRO A 101 -34.11 16.32 13.75
C PRO A 101 -35.19 16.04 12.68
N THR A 102 -34.81 15.50 11.52
CA THR A 102 -35.75 15.06 10.47
C THR A 102 -36.44 13.72 10.80
N GLY A 103 -36.16 13.12 11.96
CA GLY A 103 -36.64 11.79 12.34
C GLY A 103 -35.92 10.63 11.64
N ARG A 104 -34.82 10.90 10.92
CA ARG A 104 -34.00 9.87 10.28
C ARG A 104 -32.87 9.44 11.22
N THR A 105 -32.49 8.16 11.16
CA THR A 105 -31.35 7.62 11.87
C THR A 105 -30.17 7.42 10.92
N ALA A 106 -28.99 7.86 11.33
CA ALA A 106 -27.74 7.64 10.61
C ALA A 106 -26.80 6.76 11.44
N GLY A 107 -26.27 5.70 10.84
CA GLY A 107 -25.37 4.76 11.52
C GLY A 107 -23.91 5.24 11.59
N HIS A 108 -23.16 4.71 12.55
CA HIS A 108 -21.74 5.03 12.71
C HIS A 108 -20.86 4.33 11.65
N ARG A 109 -19.81 5.02 11.16
CA ARG A 109 -18.91 4.49 10.12
C ARG A 109 -18.20 3.20 10.51
N SER A 110 -17.97 2.95 11.80
CA SER A 110 -17.34 1.71 12.30
C SER A 110 -18.15 0.47 11.95
N LEU A 111 -19.48 0.62 11.80
CA LEU A 111 -20.40 -0.46 11.45
C LEU A 111 -20.65 -0.56 9.94
N ALA A 112 -19.94 0.19 9.09
CA ALA A 112 -20.08 0.15 7.64
C ALA A 112 -19.93 -1.27 7.06
N LYS A 113 -19.11 -2.11 7.71
CA LYS A 113 -18.96 -3.54 7.36
C LYS A 113 -20.29 -4.29 7.46
N TYR A 114 -21.11 -4.00 8.46
CA TYR A 114 -22.40 -4.66 8.70
C TYR A 114 -23.51 -4.07 7.84
N TYR A 115 -23.51 -2.75 7.62
CA TYR A 115 -24.51 -2.10 6.75
C TYR A 115 -24.41 -2.52 5.28
N ARG A 116 -23.23 -2.97 4.84
CA ARG A 116 -23.01 -3.53 3.49
C ARG A 116 -23.45 -4.99 3.37
N GLN A 117 -23.78 -5.66 4.47
CA GLN A 117 -24.16 -7.06 4.43
C GLN A 117 -25.58 -7.19 3.90
N ASN A 118 -25.74 -8.06 2.91
CA ASN A 118 -27.05 -8.48 2.45
C ASN A 118 -27.38 -9.86 3.02
N LEU A 119 -27.91 -9.88 4.26
CA LEU A 119 -28.17 -11.11 5.02
C LEU A 119 -29.39 -11.90 4.53
N ARG A 120 -30.31 -11.25 3.79
CA ARG A 120 -31.61 -11.83 3.40
C ARG A 120 -31.78 -11.98 1.90
N ASN A 121 -31.23 -11.06 1.11
CA ASN A 121 -31.33 -11.07 -0.34
C ASN A 121 -29.96 -11.43 -0.93
N TYR A 122 -29.49 -12.66 -0.72
CA TYR A 122 -28.28 -13.10 -1.42
C TYR A 122 -28.56 -13.03 -2.93
N PRO A 123 -27.75 -12.30 -3.73
CA PRO A 123 -28.02 -12.12 -5.15
C PRO A 123 -28.20 -13.46 -5.85
N THR A 124 -29.16 -13.54 -6.76
CA THR A 124 -29.31 -14.73 -7.60
C THR A 124 -28.02 -14.95 -8.41
N PRO A 125 -27.74 -16.18 -8.88
CA PRO A 125 -26.54 -16.46 -9.66
C PRO A 125 -26.37 -15.55 -10.87
N GLU A 126 -27.48 -15.16 -11.50
CA GLU A 126 -27.54 -14.26 -12.66
C GLU A 126 -27.19 -12.81 -12.28
N GLU A 127 -27.82 -12.27 -11.25
CA GLU A 127 -27.51 -10.92 -10.72
C GLU A 127 -26.06 -10.80 -10.25
N ARG A 128 -25.46 -11.90 -9.75
CA ARG A 128 -24.05 -11.92 -9.35
C ARG A 128 -23.11 -11.88 -10.57
N ALA A 129 -23.50 -12.49 -11.69
CA ALA A 129 -22.72 -12.40 -12.92
C ALA A 129 -22.77 -10.97 -13.48
N GLU A 130 -23.92 -10.32 -13.40
CA GLU A 130 -24.10 -8.92 -13.83
C GLU A 130 -23.32 -7.94 -12.94
N GLN A 131 -23.39 -8.08 -11.60
CA GLN A 131 -22.59 -7.25 -10.69
C GLN A 131 -21.08 -7.40 -10.93
N ARG A 132 -20.60 -8.61 -11.19
CA ARG A 132 -19.18 -8.84 -11.53
C ARG A 132 -18.80 -8.20 -12.86
N ALA A 133 -19.70 -8.19 -13.84
CA ALA A 133 -19.46 -7.52 -15.12
C ALA A 133 -19.38 -5.99 -14.96
N ILE A 134 -20.19 -5.41 -14.06
CA ILE A 134 -20.18 -3.98 -13.75
C ILE A 134 -18.94 -3.59 -12.93
N GLU A 135 -18.59 -4.36 -11.89
CA GLU A 135 -17.42 -4.11 -11.03
C GLU A 135 -16.10 -4.30 -11.81
N GLY A 136 -16.02 -5.32 -12.67
CA GLY A 136 -14.87 -5.55 -13.55
C GLY A 136 -14.64 -4.44 -14.59
N ARG A 137 -15.65 -3.62 -14.88
CA ARG A 137 -15.53 -2.46 -15.78
C ARG A 137 -14.89 -1.24 -15.12
N HIS A 138 -14.80 -1.21 -13.78
CA HIS A 138 -14.21 -0.09 -13.04
C HIS A 138 -12.75 -0.34 -12.62
N ASP A 139 -12.25 -1.58 -12.76
CA ASP A 139 -10.90 -2.02 -12.35
C ASP A 139 -10.04 -2.47 -13.54
N SER A 140 -10.38 -2.01 -14.75
CA SER A 140 -9.79 -2.44 -16.01
C SER A 140 -8.70 -1.49 -16.50
N ASP A 141 -7.66 -1.24 -15.70
CA ASP A 141 -6.48 -0.55 -16.25
C ASP A 141 -5.10 -0.92 -15.66
N ASP A 142 -4.94 -1.92 -14.78
CA ASP A 142 -3.55 -2.19 -14.32
C ASP A 142 -3.13 -3.60 -13.80
N GLU A 143 -3.95 -4.66 -13.85
CA GLU A 143 -3.53 -5.94 -13.20
C GLU A 143 -3.98 -7.24 -13.91
N GLU A 144 -3.74 -7.36 -15.22
CA GLU A 144 -4.17 -8.56 -15.95
C GLU A 144 -3.26 -9.80 -15.71
N GLU A 145 -2.05 -9.64 -15.17
CA GLU A 145 -1.09 -10.76 -15.09
C GLU A 145 -1.11 -11.53 -13.75
N ALA A 146 -1.54 -10.92 -12.64
CA ALA A 146 -1.49 -11.56 -11.31
C ALA A 146 -2.72 -12.42 -10.94
N ARG A 147 -3.82 -12.33 -11.69
CA ARG A 147 -5.14 -12.83 -11.24
C ARG A 147 -5.44 -14.28 -11.62
N ARG A 148 -4.66 -14.90 -12.52
CA ARG A 148 -4.85 -16.32 -12.93
C ARG A 148 -4.53 -17.33 -11.83
N SER A 149 -3.69 -16.97 -10.85
CA SER A 149 -3.29 -17.88 -9.75
C SER A 149 -4.31 -17.93 -8.58
N ARG A 150 -5.08 -16.86 -8.35
CA ARG A 150 -6.01 -16.80 -7.20
C ARG A 150 -7.40 -17.37 -7.48
N HIS A 151 -7.79 -17.49 -8.76
CA HIS A 151 -9.14 -17.87 -9.17
C HIS A 151 -9.50 -19.35 -8.98
N ASP A 152 -8.52 -20.21 -8.69
CA ASP A 152 -8.73 -21.67 -8.58
C ASP A 152 -8.91 -22.17 -7.12
N ARG A 153 -9.04 -21.26 -6.15
CA ARG A 153 -9.22 -21.63 -4.72
C ARG A 153 -10.67 -21.80 -4.29
N GLY A 154 -11.64 -21.42 -5.13
CA GLY A 154 -13.07 -21.44 -4.79
C GLY A 154 -13.82 -22.73 -5.16
N ARG A 155 -13.19 -23.64 -5.90
CA ARG A 155 -13.76 -24.93 -6.34
C ARG A 155 -12.89 -26.11 -5.89
N GLN A 156 -12.42 -26.11 -4.65
CA GLN A 156 -11.92 -27.35 -4.07
C GLN A 156 -13.12 -28.20 -3.65
N ILE A 157 -13.68 -28.94 -4.61
CA ILE A 157 -14.42 -30.16 -4.31
C ILE A 157 -13.46 -30.99 -3.47
N VAL A 158 -13.83 -31.31 -2.23
CA VAL A 158 -13.02 -32.13 -1.35
C VAL A 158 -12.86 -33.50 -2.01
N SER A 159 -11.78 -33.67 -2.77
CA SER A 159 -11.50 -34.90 -3.51
C SER A 159 -11.10 -35.96 -2.50
N ARG A 160 -11.68 -37.17 -2.59
CA ARG A 160 -11.20 -38.32 -1.81
C ARG A 160 -9.75 -38.70 -2.12
N ALA A 161 -9.23 -38.23 -3.26
CA ALA A 161 -7.84 -38.43 -3.69
C ALA A 161 -6.95 -37.24 -3.27
N GLU A 162 -5.65 -37.49 -3.10
CA GLU A 162 -4.63 -36.50 -2.69
C GLU A 162 -4.84 -35.87 -1.30
N GLY A 163 -5.36 -36.64 -0.35
CA GLY A 163 -5.41 -36.22 1.06
C GLY A 163 -6.70 -35.53 1.50
N GLY A 164 -7.74 -35.49 0.67
CA GLY A 164 -9.09 -35.14 1.13
C GLY A 164 -9.83 -36.34 1.74
N LEU A 165 -10.56 -36.07 2.82
CA LEU A 165 -11.34 -36.97 3.70
C LEU A 165 -10.63 -38.23 4.26
N GLY A 166 -9.84 -38.98 3.49
CA GLY A 166 -9.20 -40.22 3.91
C GLY A 166 -8.01 -40.06 4.86
N MET A 167 -7.44 -38.86 4.95
CA MET A 167 -6.31 -38.53 5.85
C MET A 167 -6.69 -37.54 6.96
N VAL A 168 -8.00 -37.34 7.19
CA VAL A 168 -8.52 -36.50 8.27
C VAL A 168 -8.21 -37.17 9.62
N GLY A 169 -7.57 -36.45 10.53
CA GLY A 169 -7.15 -36.98 11.84
C GLY A 169 -5.75 -37.62 11.87
N VAL A 170 -5.09 -37.77 10.72
CA VAL A 170 -3.68 -38.24 10.66
C VAL A 170 -2.73 -37.06 10.88
N SER A 171 -1.66 -37.26 11.66
CA SER A 171 -0.66 -36.21 11.87
C SER A 171 0.06 -35.82 10.57
N GLU A 172 0.50 -34.56 10.48
CA GLU A 172 1.18 -34.02 9.29
C GLU A 172 2.46 -34.81 8.92
N VAL A 173 3.18 -35.33 9.93
CA VAL A 173 4.35 -36.20 9.72
C VAL A 173 3.97 -37.47 8.98
N LYS A 174 2.91 -38.16 9.43
CA LYS A 174 2.42 -39.38 8.79
C LYS A 174 1.85 -39.12 7.39
N LYS A 175 1.19 -37.98 7.17
CA LYS A 175 0.75 -37.56 5.83
C LYS A 175 1.93 -37.43 4.86
N LYS A 176 3.05 -36.86 5.31
CA LYS A 176 4.27 -36.71 4.52
C LYS A 176 4.91 -38.06 4.19
N GLU A 177 4.93 -38.99 5.15
CA GLU A 177 5.44 -40.36 4.96
C GLU A 177 4.61 -41.13 3.93
N VAL A 178 3.28 -41.10 4.04
CA VAL A 178 2.36 -41.76 3.10
C VAL A 178 2.56 -41.20 1.69
N ARG A 179 2.62 -39.87 1.53
CA ARG A 179 2.88 -39.25 0.23
C ARG A 179 4.23 -39.68 -0.38
N ALA A 180 5.26 -39.84 0.46
CA ALA A 180 6.57 -40.30 0.00
C ALA A 180 6.53 -41.78 -0.43
N ALA A 181 5.79 -42.63 0.28
CA ALA A 181 5.55 -44.02 -0.08
C ALA A 181 4.79 -44.13 -1.41
N GLU A 182 3.69 -43.39 -1.59
CA GLU A 182 2.92 -43.34 -2.84
C GLU A 182 3.79 -42.95 -4.04
N LYS A 183 4.62 -41.91 -3.88
CA LYS A 183 5.55 -41.47 -4.94
C LYS A 183 6.58 -42.54 -5.30
N ARG A 184 7.05 -43.31 -4.31
CA ARG A 184 7.99 -44.42 -4.51
C ARG A 184 7.32 -45.57 -5.28
N GLU A 185 6.11 -45.93 -4.90
CA GLU A 185 5.31 -46.97 -5.56
C GLU A 185 5.00 -46.61 -7.02
N LYS A 186 4.56 -45.39 -7.27
CA LYS A 186 4.31 -44.89 -8.64
C LYS A 186 5.56 -44.97 -9.51
N LYS A 187 6.73 -44.62 -8.98
CA LYS A 187 8.00 -44.77 -9.71
C LYS A 187 8.35 -46.22 -10.00
N ARG A 188 8.08 -47.13 -9.05
CA ARG A 188 8.32 -48.58 -9.23
C ARG A 188 7.42 -49.13 -10.34
N GLU A 189 6.15 -48.75 -10.33
CA GLU A 189 5.19 -49.11 -11.37
C GLU A 189 5.63 -48.60 -12.75
N GLN A 190 5.96 -47.31 -12.87
CA GLN A 190 6.45 -46.74 -14.14
C GLN A 190 7.68 -47.47 -14.68
N ARG A 191 8.63 -47.82 -13.79
CA ARG A 191 9.82 -48.58 -14.20
C ARG A 191 9.46 -49.98 -14.68
N ALA A 192 8.53 -50.66 -14.01
CA ALA A 192 8.06 -51.98 -14.43
C ALA A 192 7.37 -51.92 -15.81
N GLN A 193 6.50 -50.92 -16.02
CA GLN A 193 5.84 -50.68 -17.30
C GLN A 193 6.85 -50.39 -18.42
N ALA A 194 7.84 -49.53 -18.17
CA ALA A 194 8.88 -49.21 -19.14
C ALA A 194 9.72 -50.45 -19.52
N ASN A 195 10.10 -51.27 -18.53
CA ASN A 195 10.84 -52.51 -18.79
C ASN A 195 10.04 -53.50 -19.64
N TYR A 196 8.73 -53.61 -19.37
CA TYR A 196 7.83 -54.47 -20.13
C TYR A 196 7.69 -53.99 -21.58
N GLN A 197 7.43 -52.69 -21.78
CA GLN A 197 7.34 -52.08 -23.11
C GLN A 197 8.64 -52.26 -23.89
N TRP A 198 9.80 -51.99 -23.28
CA TRP A 198 11.10 -52.20 -23.91
C TRP A 198 11.30 -53.63 -24.42
N GLY A 199 10.87 -54.63 -23.64
CA GLY A 199 10.93 -56.03 -24.04
C GLY A 199 10.06 -56.34 -25.27
N ASN A 200 8.87 -55.75 -25.33
CA ASN A 200 7.98 -55.86 -26.47
C ASN A 200 8.54 -55.15 -27.70
N ASP A 201 9.03 -53.92 -27.55
CA ASP A 201 9.58 -53.12 -28.65
C ASP A 201 10.81 -53.80 -29.27
N LYS A 202 11.68 -54.36 -28.43
CA LYS A 202 12.86 -55.11 -28.87
C LYS A 202 12.49 -56.32 -29.74
N ARG A 203 11.37 -56.98 -29.46
CA ARG A 203 10.87 -58.13 -30.25
C ARG A 203 10.06 -57.67 -31.46
N GLY A 204 9.31 -56.57 -31.33
CA GLY A 204 8.44 -56.02 -32.37
C GLY A 204 9.19 -55.50 -33.58
N ASN A 205 10.46 -55.08 -33.41
CA ASN A 205 11.28 -54.60 -34.52
C ASN A 205 11.88 -55.72 -35.42
N ASN A 206 11.56 -56.99 -35.17
CA ASN A 206 12.06 -58.11 -35.98
C ASN A 206 11.07 -58.49 -37.09
N GLN A 207 11.03 -57.69 -38.16
CA GLN A 207 10.21 -57.95 -39.35
C GLN A 207 10.89 -58.98 -40.27
N LYS A 208 10.33 -60.20 -40.37
CA LYS A 208 10.94 -61.31 -41.15
C LYS A 208 11.05 -61.05 -42.66
N HIS A 209 10.12 -60.28 -43.21
CA HIS A 209 10.02 -60.02 -44.66
C HIS A 209 10.06 -58.53 -44.96
N PHE A 210 10.88 -57.78 -44.21
CA PHE A 210 11.09 -56.37 -44.51
C PHE A 210 11.78 -56.20 -45.86
N ARG A 211 11.19 -55.39 -46.74
CA ARG A 211 11.78 -55.02 -48.04
C ARG A 211 12.24 -53.58 -47.95
N ASP A 212 13.54 -53.38 -48.08
CA ASP A 212 14.13 -52.05 -48.14
C ASP A 212 13.71 -51.35 -49.45
N HIS A 213 13.31 -50.09 -49.34
CA HIS A 213 12.82 -49.24 -50.42
C HIS A 213 13.94 -48.36 -51.01
N LEU A 214 15.18 -48.48 -50.51
CA LEU A 214 16.32 -47.66 -50.92
C LEU A 214 16.86 -47.97 -52.33
N LEU A 215 16.46 -49.09 -52.95
CA LEU A 215 16.81 -49.40 -54.34
C LEU A 215 15.66 -48.96 -55.27
N GLN A 216 15.90 -47.91 -56.07
CA GLN A 216 15.05 -47.48 -57.20
C GLN A 216 15.55 -48.06 -58.51
#